data_AF-A0A2V9ZJ80-F1
#
_entry.id   AF-A0A2V9ZJ80-F1
#
_cell.length_a   1.000
_cell.length_b   1.000
_cell.length_c   1.000
_cell.angle_alpha   90.00
_cell.angle_beta   90.00
_cell.angle_gamma   90.00
#
_symmetry.space_group_name_H-M   'P 1'
#
loop_
_entity.id
_entity.type
_entity.pdbx_description
1 polymer ?
#
loop_
_entity_poly.entity_id
_entity_poly.type
_entity_poly.pdbx_seq_one_letter_code
_entity_poly.pdbx_strand_id
1 'polypeptide(L)'
;MHSLLQDLRYGTRMLAKSPGFSAIAILTVALGIASTSGVFSIVNAALLRPLRYPDADRLMAVWERLPAGFNSNVSAQNYLDWRDQNTVFTYLAATAHSDLDLRGNPPTRLDADAVTPNFFSAVGVQPERGRAFREDEARSPAHVVIISHAIWKSNFGTDPEIIGKAITLNGESWVVVGVMPQGFGLIRGGQVWIPLAFGAEQL
;
A
#
# COMPACT_ATOMS: atom_id res chain seq x y z
N MET A 1 -2.61 51.89 20.65
CA MET A 1 -2.71 50.95 19.52
C MET A 1 -2.19 51.51 18.18
N HIS A 2 -1.46 52.63 18.15
CA HIS A 2 -0.87 53.19 16.91
C HIS A 2 0.54 52.64 16.56
N SER A 3 1.12 51.74 17.38
CA SER A 3 2.52 51.31 17.23
C SER A 3 2.75 50.18 16.21
N LEU A 4 1.94 49.11 16.21
CA LEU A 4 2.20 47.92 15.37
C LEU A 4 2.25 48.21 13.86
N LEU A 5 1.34 49.05 13.36
CA LEU A 5 1.29 49.43 11.94
C LEU A 5 2.48 50.33 11.56
N GLN A 6 2.92 51.17 12.49
CA GLN A 6 4.09 52.03 12.30
C GLN A 6 5.38 51.20 12.36
N ASP A 7 5.46 50.22 13.27
CA ASP A 7 6.59 49.30 13.41
C ASP A 7 6.75 48.41 12.17
N LEU A 8 5.65 47.86 11.64
CA LEU A 8 5.64 47.09 10.38
C LEU A 8 6.10 47.94 9.17
N ARG A 9 5.60 49.18 9.07
CA ARG A 9 5.97 50.10 7.99
C ARG A 9 7.43 50.55 8.09
N TYR A 10 7.93 50.72 9.30
CA TYR A 10 9.33 51.05 9.55
C TYR A 10 10.24 49.86 9.23
N GLY A 11 9.89 48.65 9.68
CA GLY A 11 10.64 47.42 9.42
C GLY A 11 10.75 47.08 7.93
N THR A 12 9.65 47.16 7.18
CA THR A 12 9.67 46.96 5.71
C THR A 12 10.54 47.98 4.99
N ARG A 13 10.49 49.26 5.42
CA ARG A 13 11.35 50.31 4.87
C ARG A 13 12.83 50.09 5.21
N MET A 14 13.14 49.49 6.36
CA MET A 14 14.50 49.14 6.74
C MET A 14 15.05 47.98 5.90
N LEU A 15 14.24 46.95 5.65
CA LEU A 15 14.60 45.83 4.75
C LEU A 15 14.87 46.31 3.31
N ALA A 16 14.07 47.26 2.81
CA ALA A 16 14.24 47.85 1.48
C ALA A 16 15.51 48.70 1.34
N LYS A 17 16.10 49.21 2.45
CA LYS A 17 17.34 50.00 2.43
C LYS A 17 18.60 49.14 2.28
N SER A 18 18.54 47.85 2.63
CA SER A 18 19.67 46.91 2.57
C SER A 18 19.27 45.62 1.85
N PRO A 19 18.96 45.69 0.53
CA PRO A 19 18.33 44.58 -0.19
C PRO A 19 19.18 43.31 -0.24
N GLY A 20 20.51 43.42 -0.36
CA GLY A 20 21.41 42.25 -0.41
C GLY A 20 21.45 41.46 0.90
N PHE A 21 21.65 42.14 2.03
CA PHE A 21 21.63 41.51 3.36
C PHE A 21 20.26 40.92 3.68
N SER A 22 19.19 41.69 3.41
CA SER A 22 17.82 41.25 3.63
C SER A 22 17.49 40.00 2.80
N ALA A 23 17.91 39.96 1.53
CA ALA A 23 17.72 38.79 0.67
C ALA A 23 18.41 37.53 1.23
N ILE A 24 19.67 37.65 1.67
CA ILE A 24 20.41 36.52 2.27
C ILE A 24 19.72 36.02 3.55
N ALA A 25 19.31 36.94 4.43
CA ALA A 25 18.61 36.60 5.67
C ALA A 25 17.27 35.90 5.39
N ILE A 26 16.46 36.44 4.47
CA ILE A 26 15.20 35.84 4.05
C ILE A 26 15.42 34.45 3.44
N LEU A 27 16.41 34.29 2.55
CA LEU A 27 16.73 33.01 1.92
C LEU A 27 17.17 31.97 2.96
N THR A 28 17.98 32.37 3.93
CA THR A 28 18.45 31.48 4.99
C THR A 28 17.29 30.95 5.82
N VAL A 29 16.39 31.85 6.25
CA VAL A 29 15.19 31.48 7.00
C VAL A 29 14.24 30.62 6.15
N ALA A 30 14.02 31.00 4.89
CA ALA A 30 13.17 30.25 3.96
C ALA A 30 13.69 28.83 3.72
N LEU A 31 15.00 28.65 3.54
CA LEU A 31 15.64 27.34 3.39
C LEU A 31 15.50 26.48 4.65
N GLY A 32 15.68 27.07 5.84
CA GLY A 32 15.48 26.38 7.11
C GLY A 32 14.03 25.89 7.29
N ILE A 33 13.05 26.73 6.96
CA ILE A 33 11.63 26.37 7.02
C ILE A 33 11.29 25.30 5.98
N ALA A 34 11.76 25.46 4.74
CA ALA A 34 11.50 24.52 3.65
C ALA A 34 12.12 23.15 3.92
N SER A 35 13.32 23.09 4.49
CA SER A 35 13.99 21.84 4.86
C SER A 35 13.18 21.05 5.90
N THR A 36 12.86 21.69 7.03
CA THR A 36 12.09 21.04 8.10
C THR A 36 10.70 20.63 7.63
N SER A 37 10.03 21.49 6.86
CA SER A 37 8.69 21.21 6.30
C SER A 37 8.73 20.09 5.26
N GLY A 38 9.80 20.02 4.45
CA GLY A 38 10.01 18.97 3.45
C GLY A 38 10.20 17.60 4.11
N VAL A 39 11.07 17.51 5.12
CA VAL A 39 11.27 16.28 5.90
C VAL A 39 9.97 15.85 6.55
N PHE A 40 9.25 16.76 7.21
CA PHE A 40 7.97 16.44 7.82
C PHE A 40 6.93 16.00 6.79
N SER A 41 6.91 16.59 5.59
CA SER A 41 5.98 16.20 4.53
C SER A 41 6.23 14.76 4.05
N ILE A 42 7.49 14.36 3.93
CA ILE A 42 7.87 12.98 3.58
C ILE A 42 7.46 12.02 4.70
N VAL A 43 7.79 12.35 5.95
CA VAL A 43 7.40 11.56 7.13
C VAL A 43 5.89 11.43 7.21
N ASN A 44 5.16 12.52 6.99
CA ASN A 44 3.71 12.50 7.02
C ASN A 44 3.15 11.64 5.87
N ALA A 45 3.69 11.77 4.66
CA ALA A 45 3.25 10.97 3.51
C ALA A 45 3.58 9.48 3.65
N ALA A 46 4.71 9.14 4.28
CA ALA A 46 5.20 7.77 4.40
C ALA A 46 4.74 7.04 5.67
N LEU A 47 4.58 7.75 6.79
CA LEU A 47 4.34 7.15 8.12
C LEU A 47 3.03 7.58 8.79
N LEU A 48 2.54 8.80 8.55
CA LEU A 48 1.41 9.35 9.31
C LEU A 48 0.11 9.44 8.52
N ARG A 49 0.15 9.36 7.19
CA ARG A 49 -1.05 9.39 6.37
C ARG A 49 -1.83 8.10 6.65
N PRO A 50 -3.04 8.19 7.21
CA PRO A 50 -3.81 6.99 7.55
C PRO A 50 -3.99 6.16 6.28
N LEU A 51 -3.82 4.85 6.43
CA LEU A 51 -4.14 3.90 5.39
C LEU A 51 -5.56 4.21 4.90
N ARG A 52 -5.75 4.30 3.58
CA ARG A 52 -7.07 4.62 2.98
C ARG A 52 -8.02 3.42 3.05
N TYR A 53 -7.99 2.67 4.14
CA TYR A 53 -8.89 1.58 4.41
C TYR A 53 -10.03 2.10 5.29
N PRO A 54 -11.27 1.66 5.04
CA PRO A 54 -12.34 1.83 6.00
C PRO A 54 -11.91 1.26 7.35
N ASP A 55 -12.21 1.96 8.44
CA ASP A 55 -11.88 1.53 9.81
C ASP A 55 -10.39 1.18 10.01
N ALA A 56 -9.47 1.98 9.45
CA ALA A 56 -8.02 1.74 9.52
C ALA A 56 -7.48 1.62 10.95
N ASP A 57 -8.15 2.23 11.95
CA ASP A 57 -7.84 2.13 13.37
C ASP A 57 -8.10 0.73 13.96
N ARG A 58 -8.88 -0.11 13.27
CA ARG A 58 -9.22 -1.49 13.65
C ARG A 58 -8.38 -2.54 12.93
N LEU A 59 -7.49 -2.13 12.02
CA LEU A 59 -6.57 -3.01 11.32
C LEU A 59 -5.27 -3.17 12.10
N MET A 60 -4.85 -4.40 12.33
CA MET A 60 -3.60 -4.72 13.02
C MET A 60 -2.76 -5.72 12.23
N ALA A 61 -1.45 -5.47 12.16
CA ALA A 61 -0.49 -6.45 11.66
C ALA A 61 0.03 -7.30 12.83
N VAL A 62 -0.23 -8.59 12.77
CA VAL A 62 0.19 -9.55 13.80
C VAL A 62 1.40 -10.33 13.29
N TRP A 63 2.41 -10.47 14.16
CA TRP A 63 3.67 -11.14 13.84
C TRP A 63 4.01 -12.15 14.94
N GLU A 64 4.74 -13.20 14.60
CA GLU A 64 5.37 -14.03 15.62
C GLU A 64 6.53 -13.27 16.26
N ARG A 65 6.80 -13.53 17.53
CA ARG A 65 7.93 -12.94 18.24
C ARG A 65 8.99 -13.98 18.53
N LEU A 66 10.16 -13.82 17.93
CA LEU A 66 11.30 -14.70 18.16
C LEU A 66 11.84 -14.48 19.59
N PRO A 67 12.50 -15.49 20.20
CA PRO A 67 13.12 -15.36 21.52
C PRO A 67 14.10 -14.19 21.63
N ALA A 68 14.75 -13.83 20.52
CA ALA A 68 15.66 -12.68 20.42
C ALA A 68 14.94 -11.31 20.42
N GLY A 69 13.61 -11.28 20.51
CA GLY A 69 12.81 -10.07 20.65
C GLY A 69 12.37 -9.41 19.33
N PHE A 70 12.68 -10.01 18.18
CA PHE A 70 12.31 -9.52 16.85
C PHE A 70 10.99 -10.12 16.34
N ASN A 71 10.28 -9.37 15.51
CA ASN A 71 9.12 -9.88 14.79
C ASN A 71 9.57 -10.79 13.64
N SER A 72 8.85 -11.90 13.46
CA SER A 72 9.03 -12.85 12.37
C SER A 72 7.72 -13.11 11.66
N ASN A 73 7.82 -13.59 10.42
CA ASN A 73 6.68 -14.13 9.70
C ASN A 73 6.03 -15.27 10.50
N VAL A 74 4.71 -15.37 10.38
CA VAL A 74 3.91 -16.41 11.03
C VAL A 74 3.99 -17.68 10.19
N SER A 75 4.25 -18.83 10.81
CA SER A 75 4.17 -20.12 10.14
C SER A 75 2.73 -20.44 9.73
N ALA A 76 2.54 -21.20 8.65
CA ALA A 76 1.20 -21.58 8.19
C ALA A 76 0.38 -22.26 9.31
N GLN A 77 1.01 -23.17 10.06
CA GLN A 77 0.35 -23.87 11.16
C GLN A 77 -0.09 -22.92 12.28
N ASN A 78 0.79 -22.00 12.70
CA ASN A 78 0.42 -21.01 13.72
C ASN A 78 -0.69 -20.07 13.23
N TYR A 79 -0.70 -19.70 11.95
CA TYR A 79 -1.81 -18.93 11.38
C TYR A 79 -3.14 -19.69 11.49
N LEU A 80 -3.16 -21.00 11.21
CA LEU A 80 -4.36 -21.82 11.35
C LEU A 80 -4.81 -21.92 12.80
N ASP A 81 -3.89 -22.17 13.73
CA ASP A 81 -4.18 -22.20 15.16
C ASP A 81 -4.74 -20.86 15.65
N TRP A 82 -4.14 -19.74 15.21
CA TRP A 82 -4.62 -18.40 15.54
C TRP A 82 -5.99 -18.14 14.96
N ARG A 83 -6.26 -18.56 13.73
CA ARG A 83 -7.56 -18.38 13.07
C ARG A 83 -8.65 -19.15 13.82
N ASP A 84 -8.38 -20.41 14.16
CA ASP A 84 -9.36 -21.30 14.76
C ASP A 84 -9.63 -20.97 16.24
N GLN A 85 -8.65 -20.36 16.92
CA GLN A 85 -8.76 -19.91 18.32
C GLN A 85 -9.06 -18.41 18.46
N ASN A 86 -9.23 -17.68 17.35
CA ASN A 86 -9.40 -16.24 17.37
C ASN A 86 -10.78 -15.84 17.93
N THR A 87 -10.77 -15.06 19.00
CA THR A 87 -11.97 -14.45 19.61
C THR A 87 -11.98 -12.92 19.55
N VAL A 88 -10.91 -12.30 19.04
CA VAL A 88 -10.67 -10.86 19.16
C VAL A 88 -10.91 -10.13 17.84
N PHE A 89 -10.53 -10.75 16.72
CA PHE A 89 -10.65 -10.15 15.39
C PHE A 89 -11.91 -10.66 14.66
N THR A 90 -12.60 -9.78 13.94
CA THR A 90 -13.71 -10.20 13.05
C THR A 90 -13.19 -11.02 11.87
N TYR A 91 -12.02 -10.66 11.33
CA TYR A 91 -11.35 -11.37 10.25
C TYR A 91 -9.87 -11.52 10.59
N LEU A 92 -9.32 -12.71 10.35
CA LEU A 92 -7.89 -12.96 10.40
C LEU A 92 -7.42 -13.41 9.01
N ALA A 93 -6.66 -12.56 8.34
CA ALA A 93 -6.14 -12.80 7.00
C ALA A 93 -4.62 -12.90 7.02
N ALA A 94 -4.07 -13.73 6.14
CA ALA A 94 -2.63 -13.85 5.93
C ALA A 94 -2.24 -13.25 4.57
N THR A 95 -1.03 -12.70 4.52
CA THR A 95 -0.41 -12.17 3.31
C THR A 95 1.04 -12.63 3.24
N ALA A 96 1.51 -12.98 2.05
CA ALA A 96 2.89 -13.30 1.77
C ALA A 96 3.34 -12.57 0.51
N HIS A 97 4.46 -11.86 0.60
CA HIS A 97 5.02 -11.15 -0.54
C HIS A 97 5.63 -12.13 -1.56
N SER A 98 5.43 -11.83 -2.83
CA SER A 98 5.94 -12.56 -3.99
C SER A 98 6.30 -11.59 -5.11
N ASP A 99 7.16 -12.01 -6.01
CA ASP A 99 7.49 -11.27 -7.23
C ASP A 99 7.00 -12.04 -8.44
N LEU A 100 6.22 -11.39 -9.30
CA LEU A 100 5.70 -11.99 -10.52
C LEU A 100 6.09 -11.16 -11.74
N ASP A 101 6.61 -11.81 -12.78
CA ASP A 101 6.93 -11.16 -14.05
C ASP A 101 5.74 -11.22 -14.99
N LEU A 102 5.15 -10.07 -15.28
CA LEU A 102 4.14 -9.93 -16.30
C LEU A 102 4.79 -9.96 -17.69
N ARG A 103 4.30 -10.89 -18.51
CA ARG A 103 4.68 -10.97 -19.92
C ARG A 103 4.31 -9.68 -20.65
N GLY A 104 5.30 -9.08 -21.29
CA GLY A 104 5.17 -7.86 -22.08
C GLY A 104 6.43 -7.64 -22.91
N ASN A 105 6.53 -6.49 -23.58
CA ASN A 105 7.74 -6.07 -24.27
C ASN A 105 8.09 -4.61 -23.92
N PRO A 106 9.02 -4.35 -22.99
CA PRO A 106 9.76 -5.33 -22.17
C PRO A 106 8.88 -6.02 -21.10
N PRO A 107 9.31 -7.15 -20.53
CA PRO A 107 8.67 -7.76 -19.35
C PRO A 107 8.63 -6.77 -18.18
N THR A 108 7.56 -6.80 -17.39
CA THR A 108 7.39 -5.92 -16.23
C THR A 108 7.35 -6.77 -14.97
N ARG A 109 8.32 -6.57 -14.07
CA ARG A 109 8.27 -7.16 -12.72
C ARG A 109 7.19 -6.48 -11.91
N LEU A 110 6.32 -7.29 -11.31
CA LEU A 110 5.21 -6.85 -10.47
C LEU A 110 5.43 -7.28 -9.02
N ASP A 111 5.15 -6.36 -8.11
CA ASP A 111 5.00 -6.68 -6.69
C ASP A 111 3.67 -7.40 -6.49
N ALA A 112 3.74 -8.67 -6.06
CA ALA A 112 2.58 -9.52 -5.87
C ALA A 112 2.41 -9.88 -4.39
N ASP A 113 1.17 -9.88 -3.92
CA ASP A 113 0.83 -10.36 -2.58
C ASP A 113 -0.06 -11.59 -2.69
N ALA A 114 0.41 -12.72 -2.18
CA ALA A 114 -0.41 -13.89 -1.97
C ALA A 114 -1.25 -13.68 -0.71
N VAL A 115 -2.58 -13.69 -0.84
CA VAL A 115 -3.50 -13.37 0.25
C VAL A 115 -4.56 -14.42 0.46
N THR A 116 -5.00 -14.60 1.70
CA THR A 116 -6.15 -15.48 2.00
C THR A 116 -7.45 -14.91 1.41
N PRO A 117 -8.45 -15.75 1.07
CA PRO A 117 -9.67 -15.27 0.42
C PRO A 117 -10.44 -14.19 1.19
N ASN A 118 -10.38 -14.23 2.51
CA ASN A 118 -11.01 -13.24 3.40
C ASN A 118 -10.24 -11.92 3.52
N PHE A 119 -9.08 -11.77 2.88
CA PHE A 119 -8.23 -10.58 3.00
C PHE A 119 -8.94 -9.27 2.62
N PHE A 120 -9.63 -9.25 1.47
CA PHE A 120 -10.34 -8.06 1.00
C PHE A 120 -11.49 -7.65 1.92
N SER A 121 -12.14 -8.63 2.55
CA SER A 121 -13.13 -8.40 3.60
C SER A 121 -12.47 -7.88 4.89
N ALA A 122 -11.30 -8.39 5.24
CA ALA A 122 -10.54 -7.94 6.42
C ALA A 122 -10.11 -6.47 6.29
N VAL A 123 -9.61 -6.04 5.12
CA VAL A 123 -9.21 -4.65 4.87
C VAL A 123 -10.39 -3.74 4.47
N GLY A 124 -11.60 -4.29 4.33
CA GLY A 124 -12.81 -3.55 4.01
C GLY A 124 -12.86 -2.97 2.59
N VAL A 125 -12.03 -3.45 1.66
CA VAL A 125 -12.00 -2.96 0.27
C VAL A 125 -12.22 -4.11 -0.69
N GLN A 126 -13.28 -4.02 -1.49
CA GLN A 126 -13.63 -5.01 -2.51
C GLN A 126 -13.19 -4.55 -3.90
N PRO A 127 -12.97 -5.48 -4.85
CA PRO A 127 -12.72 -5.14 -6.25
C PRO A 127 -13.82 -4.24 -6.84
N GLU A 128 -13.45 -3.20 -7.58
CA GLU A 128 -14.39 -2.34 -8.32
C GLU A 128 -14.98 -3.03 -9.56
N ARG A 129 -14.30 -4.07 -10.04
CA ARG A 129 -14.77 -4.96 -11.11
C ARG A 129 -14.45 -6.40 -10.77
N GLY A 130 -15.33 -7.31 -11.19
CA GLY A 130 -15.17 -8.74 -10.96
C GLY A 130 -15.51 -9.13 -9.52
N ARG A 131 -14.66 -9.93 -8.87
CA ARG A 131 -14.90 -10.48 -7.53
C ARG A 131 -13.61 -10.69 -6.75
N ALA A 132 -13.74 -10.83 -5.44
CA ALA A 132 -12.69 -11.36 -4.57
C ALA A 132 -12.46 -12.87 -4.79
N PHE A 133 -11.40 -13.40 -4.20
CA PHE A 133 -11.10 -14.84 -4.22
C PHE A 133 -12.15 -15.63 -3.44
N ARG A 134 -12.39 -16.86 -3.90
CA ARG A 134 -13.25 -17.85 -3.23
C ARG A 134 -12.41 -18.78 -2.36
N GLU A 135 -13.05 -19.46 -1.42
CA GLU A 135 -12.34 -20.36 -0.50
C GLU A 135 -11.74 -21.59 -1.18
N ASP A 136 -12.37 -22.10 -2.22
CA ASP A 136 -11.87 -23.24 -3.02
C ASP A 136 -10.62 -22.88 -3.82
N GLU A 137 -10.48 -21.61 -4.23
CA GLU A 137 -9.32 -21.08 -4.98
C GLU A 137 -8.06 -20.97 -4.13
N ALA A 138 -8.17 -21.06 -2.80
CA ALA A 138 -7.02 -21.13 -1.89
C ALA A 138 -6.61 -22.57 -1.52
N ARG A 139 -7.45 -23.57 -1.81
CA ARG A 139 -7.17 -24.98 -1.48
C ARG A 139 -6.43 -25.73 -2.59
N SER A 140 -6.55 -25.24 -3.82
CA SER A 140 -5.82 -25.71 -4.99
C SER A 140 -5.14 -24.49 -5.60
N PRO A 141 -3.94 -24.59 -6.20
CA PRO A 141 -3.30 -23.47 -6.89
C PRO A 141 -4.15 -23.08 -8.09
N ALA A 142 -5.20 -22.29 -7.85
CA ALA A 142 -6.00 -21.68 -8.88
C ALA A 142 -5.16 -20.54 -9.44
N HIS A 143 -4.81 -20.61 -10.72
CA HIS A 143 -4.15 -19.53 -11.45
C HIS A 143 -5.16 -18.41 -11.72
N VAL A 144 -5.61 -17.75 -10.66
CA VAL A 144 -6.48 -16.58 -10.68
C VAL A 144 -5.76 -15.40 -10.05
N VAL A 145 -6.00 -14.20 -10.57
CA VAL A 145 -5.30 -12.99 -10.14
C VAL A 145 -6.27 -11.83 -10.03
N ILE A 146 -6.05 -10.97 -9.04
CA ILE A 146 -6.69 -9.66 -8.95
C ILE A 146 -5.62 -8.62 -9.23
N ILE A 147 -5.91 -7.65 -10.09
CA ILE A 147 -4.95 -6.61 -10.50
C ILE A 147 -5.31 -5.25 -9.92
N SER A 148 -4.31 -4.40 -9.68
CA SER A 148 -4.56 -3.02 -9.30
C SER A 148 -5.13 -2.20 -10.48
N HIS A 149 -5.87 -1.14 -10.17
CA HIS A 149 -6.32 -0.18 -11.18
C HIS A 149 -5.14 0.39 -12.01
N ALA A 150 -3.98 0.59 -11.37
CA ALA A 150 -2.78 1.08 -12.05
C ALA A 150 -2.34 0.14 -13.17
N ILE A 151 -2.23 -1.17 -12.89
CA ILE A 151 -1.88 -2.20 -13.88
C ILE A 151 -2.95 -2.33 -14.95
N TRP A 152 -4.23 -2.32 -14.56
CA TRP A 152 -5.34 -2.34 -15.52
C TRP A 152 -5.26 -1.17 -16.51
N LYS A 153 -4.89 0.02 -16.04
CA LYS A 153 -4.72 1.20 -16.89
C LYS A 153 -3.44 1.17 -17.74
N SER A 154 -2.29 0.88 -17.14
CA SER A 154 -0.99 0.98 -17.82
C SER A 154 -0.72 -0.16 -18.80
N ASN A 155 -1.12 -1.39 -18.45
CA ASN A 155 -0.76 -2.59 -19.21
C ASN A 155 -1.92 -3.11 -20.06
N PHE A 156 -3.15 -2.83 -19.67
CA PHE A 156 -4.35 -3.33 -20.34
C PHE A 156 -5.25 -2.22 -20.90
N GLY A 157 -4.81 -0.95 -20.88
CA GLY A 157 -5.52 0.15 -21.50
C GLY A 157 -6.92 0.38 -20.95
N THR A 158 -7.19 -0.01 -19.69
CA THR A 158 -8.53 0.02 -19.09
C THR A 158 -9.58 -0.80 -19.86
N ASP A 159 -9.16 -1.92 -20.46
CA ASP A 159 -10.04 -2.86 -21.16
C ASP A 159 -11.24 -3.29 -20.28
N PRO A 160 -12.50 -2.94 -20.65
CA PRO A 160 -13.66 -3.26 -19.84
C PRO A 160 -13.94 -4.76 -19.75
N GLU A 161 -13.39 -5.55 -20.67
CA GLU A 161 -13.53 -7.01 -20.74
C GLU A 161 -12.37 -7.76 -20.05
N ILE A 162 -11.53 -7.07 -19.26
CA ILE A 162 -10.37 -7.71 -18.61
C ILE A 162 -10.76 -8.89 -17.69
N ILE A 163 -11.96 -8.87 -17.10
CA ILE A 163 -12.43 -9.93 -16.21
C ILE A 163 -12.67 -11.20 -17.02
N GLY A 164 -12.05 -12.30 -16.59
CA GLY A 164 -12.07 -13.60 -17.27
C GLY A 164 -10.98 -13.76 -18.33
N LYS A 165 -10.22 -12.71 -18.67
CA LYS A 165 -9.08 -12.82 -19.59
C LYS A 165 -7.88 -13.43 -18.90
N ALA A 166 -7.12 -14.22 -19.65
CA ALA A 166 -5.85 -14.77 -19.21
C ALA A 166 -4.72 -13.77 -19.44
N ILE A 167 -3.87 -13.61 -18.43
CA ILE A 167 -2.60 -12.89 -18.49
C ILE A 167 -1.46 -13.86 -18.16
N THR A 168 -0.26 -13.60 -18.64
CA THR A 168 0.88 -14.48 -18.37
C THR A 168 1.76 -13.88 -17.29
N LEU A 169 1.88 -14.59 -16.15
CA LEU A 169 2.77 -14.23 -15.03
C LEU A 169 3.77 -15.37 -14.81
N ASN A 170 5.06 -15.07 -14.77
CA ASN A 170 6.15 -16.08 -14.65
C ASN A 170 6.06 -17.22 -15.69
N GLY A 171 5.51 -16.93 -16.88
CA GLY A 171 5.33 -17.93 -17.94
C GLY A 171 4.08 -18.80 -17.79
N GLU A 172 3.31 -18.65 -16.70
CA GLU A 172 2.07 -19.38 -16.44
C GLU A 172 0.85 -18.52 -16.79
N SER A 173 -0.28 -19.16 -17.10
CA SER A 173 -1.52 -18.48 -17.50
C SER A 173 -2.43 -18.24 -16.29
N TRP A 174 -2.68 -16.97 -15.96
CA TRP A 174 -3.49 -16.52 -14.84
C TRP A 174 -4.75 -15.81 -15.31
N VAL A 175 -5.92 -16.19 -14.79
CA VAL A 175 -7.20 -15.56 -15.14
C VAL A 175 -7.46 -14.36 -14.24
N VAL A 176 -7.68 -13.19 -14.82
CA VAL A 176 -8.04 -11.99 -14.06
C VAL A 176 -9.48 -12.13 -13.56
N VAL A 177 -9.67 -12.21 -12.23
CA VAL A 177 -11.00 -12.36 -11.62
C VAL A 177 -11.51 -11.07 -10.98
N GLY A 178 -10.63 -10.08 -10.79
CA GLY A 178 -11.01 -8.79 -10.23
C GLY A 178 -10.03 -7.66 -10.52
N VAL A 179 -10.51 -6.42 -10.40
CA VAL A 179 -9.70 -5.20 -10.44
C VAL A 179 -9.96 -4.40 -9.18
N MET A 180 -8.92 -4.01 -8.46
CA MET A 180 -9.04 -3.20 -7.24
C MET A 180 -9.29 -1.72 -7.54
N PRO A 181 -10.01 -0.98 -6.66
CA PRO A 181 -10.24 0.45 -6.83
C PRO A 181 -8.96 1.28 -6.93
N GLN A 182 -9.07 2.44 -7.58
CA GLN A 182 -7.95 3.38 -7.66
C GLN A 182 -7.43 3.78 -6.27
N GLY A 183 -6.12 3.67 -6.06
CA GLY A 183 -5.45 4.04 -4.82
C GLY A 183 -5.48 2.95 -3.74
N PHE A 184 -6.07 1.79 -4.03
CA PHE A 184 -5.83 0.58 -3.25
C PHE A 184 -4.41 0.08 -3.51
N GLY A 185 -3.70 -0.24 -2.43
CA GLY A 185 -2.35 -0.78 -2.46
C GLY A 185 -1.88 -1.02 -1.03
N LEU A 186 -1.15 -2.12 -0.83
CA LEU A 186 -0.57 -2.44 0.48
C LEU A 186 0.61 -1.52 0.80
N ILE A 187 1.00 -1.43 2.07
CA ILE A 187 2.15 -0.60 2.53
C ILE A 187 3.43 -0.91 1.75
N ARG A 188 3.57 -2.15 1.24
CA ARG A 188 4.71 -2.56 0.42
C ARG A 188 4.57 -2.29 -1.08
N GLY A 189 3.35 -2.01 -1.57
CA GLY A 189 3.13 -1.67 -2.98
C GLY A 189 2.51 -2.78 -3.84
N GLY A 190 1.79 -3.74 -3.25
CA GLY A 190 1.11 -4.82 -3.99
C GLY A 190 0.34 -4.32 -5.22
N GLN A 191 0.83 -4.73 -6.40
CA GLN A 191 0.28 -4.35 -7.71
C GLN A 191 -0.69 -5.41 -8.23
N VAL A 192 -0.50 -6.65 -7.80
CA VAL A 192 -1.37 -7.80 -8.08
C VAL A 192 -1.51 -8.66 -6.83
N TRP A 193 -2.63 -9.37 -6.73
CA TRP A 193 -2.90 -10.31 -5.66
C TRP A 193 -3.18 -11.68 -6.25
N ILE A 194 -2.70 -12.72 -5.58
CA ILE A 194 -2.96 -14.12 -5.90
C ILE A 194 -3.49 -14.86 -4.66
N PRO A 195 -4.20 -15.99 -4.80
CA PRO A 195 -4.63 -16.78 -3.65
C PRO A 195 -3.41 -17.33 -2.91
N LEU A 196 -3.38 -17.15 -1.59
CA LEU A 196 -2.45 -17.85 -0.73
C LEU A 196 -2.96 -19.28 -0.50
N ALA A 197 -2.31 -20.23 -1.15
CA ALA A 197 -2.50 -21.66 -0.90
C ALA A 197 -1.40 -22.17 0.04
N PHE A 198 -1.80 -22.84 1.12
CA PHE A 198 -0.85 -23.52 2.01
C PHE A 198 -0.48 -24.86 1.37
N GLY A 199 0.82 -25.08 1.14
CA GLY A 199 1.30 -26.34 0.60
C GLY A 199 1.08 -27.50 1.58
N ALA A 200 1.00 -28.73 1.09
CA ALA A 200 0.84 -29.92 1.94
C ALA A 200 2.02 -30.12 2.94
N GLU A 201 3.19 -29.54 2.67
CA GLU A 201 4.33 -29.54 3.60
C GLU A 201 4.22 -28.46 4.70
N GLN A 202 3.27 -27.53 4.56
CA GLN A 202 3.04 -26.40 5.48
C GLN A 202 1.85 -26.65 6.42
N LEU A 203 1.09 -27.73 6.19
CA LEU A 203 -0.06 -28.21 6.96
C LEU A 203 0.31 -29.47 7.74
#